data_AF-A0A945I3U9-F1
#
_entry.id   AF-A0A945I3U9-F1
#
_cell.length_a   1.000
_cell.length_b   1.000
_cell.length_c   1.000
_cell.angle_alpha   90.00
_cell.angle_beta   90.00
_cell.angle_gamma   90.00
#
_symmetry.space_group_name_H-M   'P 1'
#
loop_
_entity.id
_entity.type
_entity.pdbx_description
1 polymer ?
#
loop_
_entity_poly.entity_id
_entity_poly.type
_entity_poly.pdbx_seq_one_letter_code
_entity_poly.pdbx_strand_id
1 'polypeptide(L)'
;MPDQSFRTMLANLEQQGELIRFTKEVDPLTDMAAVEWKAFNELGKASLFTNIKDHGKWQACSQIVGDRRKWAVGLNIDENDLLDQMGGRIQNPIAAELTSDAAPVKDIIKTGDDIDLYDFPTMMTSEKDGGRYFASGIAVIKDPDTG
;
A
#
# COMPACT_ATOMS: atom_id res chain seq x y z
N MET A 1 13.05 -14.13 11.39
CA MET A 1 12.36 -13.90 10.11
C MET A 1 12.74 -12.50 9.62
N PRO A 2 12.89 -12.28 8.31
CA PRO A 2 13.05 -10.92 7.79
C PRO A 2 11.83 -10.07 8.18
N ASP A 3 12.01 -8.76 8.32
CA ASP A 3 10.89 -7.85 8.61
C ASP A 3 9.87 -7.89 7.44
N GLN A 4 8.62 -8.23 7.76
CA GLN A 4 7.51 -8.35 6.82
C GLN A 4 6.65 -7.08 6.76
N SER A 5 7.09 -5.99 7.39
CA SER A 5 6.33 -4.75 7.44
C SER A 5 6.18 -4.08 6.08
N PHE A 6 5.05 -3.39 5.90
CA PHE A 6 4.79 -2.52 4.76
C PHE A 6 5.89 -1.47 4.56
N ARG A 7 6.42 -0.92 5.67
CA ARG A 7 7.49 0.10 5.63
C ARG A 7 8.79 -0.47 5.06
N THR A 8 9.15 -1.68 5.44
CA THR A 8 10.34 -2.35 4.89
C THR A 8 10.16 -2.70 3.42
N MET A 9 8.97 -3.11 2.98
CA MET A 9 8.70 -3.29 1.54
C MET A 9 8.93 -1.99 0.75
N LEU A 10 8.44 -0.84 1.23
CA LEU A 10 8.65 0.45 0.56
C LEU A 10 10.14 0.83 0.51
N ALA A 11 10.88 0.61 1.59
CA ALA A 11 12.32 0.86 1.64
C ALA A 11 13.09 -0.03 0.66
N ASN A 12 12.73 -1.30 0.55
CA ASN A 12 13.33 -2.23 -0.40
C ASN A 12 13.06 -1.81 -1.86
N LEU A 13 11.83 -1.41 -2.18
CA LEU A 13 11.49 -0.90 -3.50
C LEU A 13 12.31 0.37 -3.84
N GLU A 14 12.43 1.31 -2.91
CA GLU A 14 13.21 2.54 -3.10
C GLU A 14 14.70 2.22 -3.29
N GLN A 15 15.27 1.36 -2.45
CA GLN A 15 16.68 0.96 -2.52
C GLN A 15 17.02 0.27 -3.86
N GLN A 16 16.10 -0.51 -4.40
CA GLN A 16 16.26 -1.20 -5.69
C GLN A 16 15.89 -0.31 -6.88
N GLY A 17 15.55 0.96 -6.63
CA GLY A 17 15.19 1.93 -7.67
C GLY A 17 13.83 1.65 -8.32
N GLU A 18 12.97 0.83 -7.72
CA GLU A 18 11.64 0.46 -8.20
C GLU A 18 10.53 1.43 -7.73
N LEU A 19 10.88 2.40 -6.90
CA LEU A 19 9.98 3.40 -6.36
C LEU A 19 10.58 4.81 -6.48
N ILE A 20 9.74 5.77 -6.88
CA ILE A 20 10.07 7.19 -6.92
C ILE A 20 9.43 7.88 -5.71
N ARG A 21 10.25 8.59 -4.93
CA ARG A 21 9.78 9.47 -3.87
C ARG A 21 9.47 10.87 -4.40
N PHE A 22 8.22 11.27 -4.31
CA PHE A 22 7.76 12.62 -4.64
C PHE A 22 7.68 13.48 -3.38
N THR A 23 8.45 14.57 -3.36
CA THR A 23 8.51 15.55 -2.26
C THR A 23 7.79 16.86 -2.59
N LYS A 24 7.51 17.10 -3.87
CA LYS A 24 6.64 18.20 -4.30
C LYS A 24 5.21 17.91 -3.85
N GLU A 25 4.49 18.96 -3.44
CA GLU A 25 3.08 18.84 -3.06
C GLU A 25 2.26 18.25 -4.21
N VAL A 26 1.38 17.31 -3.87
CA VAL A 26 0.34 16.75 -4.73
C VAL A 26 -1.02 16.90 -4.07
N ASP A 27 -2.06 17.04 -4.88
CA ASP A 27 -3.44 17.13 -4.45
C ASP A 27 -4.16 15.80 -4.76
N PRO A 28 -4.65 15.07 -3.74
CA PRO A 28 -5.32 13.78 -3.93
C PRO A 28 -6.61 13.88 -4.74
N LEU A 29 -7.17 15.08 -4.93
CA LEU A 29 -8.42 15.30 -5.65
C LEU A 29 -8.22 15.68 -7.12
N THR A 30 -6.98 16.03 -7.53
CA THR A 30 -6.76 16.57 -8.88
C THR A 30 -5.58 15.95 -9.62
N ASP A 31 -4.39 15.86 -9.02
CA ASP A 31 -3.17 15.49 -9.77
C ASP A 31 -2.49 14.21 -9.29
N MET A 32 -2.70 13.78 -8.04
CA MET A 32 -1.98 12.65 -7.48
C MET A 32 -2.17 11.35 -8.28
N ALA A 33 -3.40 11.08 -8.72
CA ALA A 33 -3.74 9.93 -9.59
C ALA A 33 -3.03 9.99 -10.94
N ALA A 34 -3.00 11.17 -11.57
CA ALA A 34 -2.33 11.36 -12.85
C ALA A 34 -0.81 11.20 -12.74
N VAL A 35 -0.23 11.67 -11.63
CA VAL A 35 1.21 11.56 -11.36
C VAL A 35 1.61 10.10 -11.16
N GLU A 36 0.90 9.34 -10.32
CA GLU A 36 1.23 7.93 -10.08
C GLU A 36 1.01 7.06 -11.30
N TRP A 37 -0.08 7.29 -12.06
CA TRP A 37 -0.32 6.63 -13.33
C TRP A 37 0.82 6.89 -14.33
N LYS A 38 1.23 8.15 -14.49
CA LYS A 38 2.31 8.52 -15.43
C LYS A 38 3.65 7.91 -15.02
N ALA A 39 3.98 7.96 -13.72
CA ALA A 39 5.21 7.36 -13.19
C ALA A 39 5.27 5.86 -13.50
N PHE A 40 4.15 5.16 -13.36
CA PHE A 40 4.10 3.73 -13.67
C PHE A 40 4.07 3.46 -15.18
N ASN A 41 3.22 4.15 -15.94
CA ASN A 41 3.06 3.92 -17.38
C ASN A 41 4.32 4.25 -18.19
N GLU A 42 5.04 5.32 -17.84
CA GLU A 42 6.22 5.75 -18.59
C GLU A 42 7.53 5.17 -18.03
N LEU A 43 7.62 4.95 -16.72
CA LEU A 43 8.89 4.57 -16.07
C LEU A 43 8.84 3.18 -15.42
N GLY A 44 7.66 2.56 -15.33
CA GLY A 44 7.46 1.30 -14.63
C GLY A 44 7.73 1.42 -13.13
N LYS A 45 7.61 2.61 -12.51
CA LYS A 45 7.96 2.83 -11.09
C LYS A 45 6.75 2.97 -10.20
N ALA A 46 6.85 2.43 -8.99
CA ALA A 46 5.95 2.74 -7.89
C ALA A 46 6.17 4.20 -7.44
N SER A 47 5.18 4.74 -6.73
CA SER A 47 5.25 6.12 -6.22
C SER A 47 5.13 6.15 -4.71
N LEU A 48 5.86 7.05 -4.05
CA LEU A 48 5.67 7.42 -2.64
C LEU A 48 5.57 8.94 -2.53
N PHE A 49 4.40 9.43 -2.16
CA PHE A 49 4.09 10.83 -1.93
C PHE A 49 4.29 11.19 -0.47
N THR A 50 5.10 12.21 -0.23
CA THR A 50 5.49 12.63 1.12
C THR A 50 5.01 14.03 1.50
N ASN A 51 4.42 14.73 0.55
CA ASN A 51 3.82 16.05 0.73
C ASN A 51 2.45 16.04 0.04
N ILE A 52 1.40 15.79 0.82
CA ILE A 52 0.03 15.68 0.31
C ILE A 52 -0.74 16.88 0.85
N LYS A 53 -1.29 17.67 -0.06
CA LYS A 53 -2.06 18.87 0.26
C LYS A 53 -3.14 18.56 1.29
N ASP A 54 -3.26 19.41 2.31
CA ASP A 54 -4.20 19.27 3.43
C ASP A 54 -4.03 18.01 4.31
N HIS A 55 -3.06 17.14 4.05
CA HIS A 55 -2.83 15.87 4.74
C HIS A 55 -1.39 15.72 5.26
N GLY A 56 -0.83 16.75 5.91
CA GLY A 56 0.60 16.81 6.29
C GLY A 56 1.10 15.74 7.29
N LYS A 57 0.22 14.92 7.87
CA LYS A 57 0.58 13.77 8.71
C LYS A 57 0.68 12.46 7.94
N TRP A 58 0.26 12.45 6.68
CA TRP A 58 0.13 11.26 5.87
C TRP A 58 1.18 11.20 4.76
N GLN A 59 1.52 9.97 4.43
CA GLN A 59 2.20 9.61 3.20
C GLN A 59 1.33 8.60 2.48
N ALA A 60 1.47 8.52 1.16
CA ALA A 60 0.70 7.59 0.35
C ALA A 60 1.60 7.01 -0.74
N CYS A 61 1.38 5.75 -1.07
CA CYS A 61 2.09 5.09 -2.15
C CYS A 61 1.12 4.43 -3.12
N SER A 62 1.57 4.23 -4.35
CA SER A 62 0.80 3.53 -5.37
C SER A 62 1.68 2.64 -6.24
N GLN A 63 1.04 1.66 -6.90
CA GLN A 63 1.65 0.71 -7.82
C GLN A 63 2.75 -0.17 -7.20
N ILE A 64 2.79 -0.31 -5.88
CA ILE A 64 3.81 -1.10 -5.15
C ILE A 64 3.70 -2.61 -5.37
N VAL A 65 2.61 -3.06 -6.01
CA VAL A 65 2.37 -4.43 -6.46
C VAL A 65 1.88 -4.44 -7.93
N GLY A 66 2.29 -3.43 -8.71
CA GLY A 66 1.80 -3.22 -10.08
C GLY A 66 2.39 -4.19 -11.14
N ASP A 67 3.49 -4.88 -10.84
CA ASP A 67 4.16 -5.79 -11.77
C ASP A 67 4.94 -6.91 -11.07
N ARG A 68 5.42 -7.90 -11.85
CA ARG A 68 6.14 -9.07 -11.34
C ARG A 68 7.38 -8.71 -10.52
N ARG A 69 8.15 -7.71 -10.95
CA ARG A 69 9.34 -7.24 -10.24
C ARG A 69 8.98 -6.79 -8.82
N LYS A 70 7.93 -5.99 -8.66
CA LYS A 70 7.53 -5.45 -7.35
C LYS A 70 6.95 -6.52 -6.43
N TRP A 71 6.21 -7.48 -6.98
CA TRP A 71 5.81 -8.68 -6.25
C TRP A 71 7.02 -9.47 -5.74
N ALA A 72 8.04 -9.66 -6.59
CA ALA A 72 9.25 -10.38 -6.22
C ALA A 72 10.04 -9.66 -5.10
N VAL A 73 10.13 -8.34 -5.14
CA VAL A 73 10.72 -7.52 -4.06
C VAL A 73 9.95 -7.71 -2.75
N GLY A 74 8.62 -7.62 -2.78
CA GLY A 74 7.79 -7.79 -1.58
C GLY A 74 7.85 -9.20 -0.99
N LEU A 75 8.02 -10.22 -1.84
CA LEU A 75 8.12 -11.63 -1.43
C LEU A 75 9.55 -12.07 -1.11
N ASN A 76 10.53 -11.21 -1.34
CA ASN A 76 11.98 -11.45 -1.23
C ASN A 76 12.43 -12.69 -2.00
N ILE A 77 12.16 -12.71 -3.31
CA ILE A 77 12.50 -13.80 -4.24
C ILE A 77 13.03 -13.24 -5.56
N ASP A 78 13.59 -14.11 -6.41
CA ASP A 78 13.87 -13.77 -7.80
C ASP A 78 12.56 -13.61 -8.60
N GLU A 79 12.55 -12.67 -9.55
CA GLU A 79 11.38 -12.40 -10.39
C GLU A 79 11.01 -13.58 -11.31
N ASN A 80 12.00 -14.36 -11.72
CA ASN A 80 11.79 -15.56 -12.55
C ASN A 80 11.12 -16.67 -11.75
N ASP A 81 11.37 -16.73 -10.45
CA ASP A 81 10.83 -17.76 -9.55
C ASP A 81 9.42 -17.43 -9.02
N LEU A 82 8.87 -16.26 -9.37
CA LEU A 82 7.63 -15.72 -8.78
C LEU A 82 6.47 -16.72 -8.80
N LEU A 83 6.19 -17.35 -9.94
CA LEU A 83 5.05 -18.25 -10.09
C LEU A 83 5.21 -19.53 -9.28
N ASP A 84 6.40 -20.14 -9.32
CA ASP A 84 6.70 -21.37 -8.60
C ASP A 84 6.67 -21.14 -7.08
N GLN A 85 7.26 -20.04 -6.62
CA GLN A 85 7.26 -19.64 -5.21
C GLN A 85 5.84 -19.34 -4.71
N MET A 86 5.03 -18.61 -5.49
CA MET A 86 3.65 -18.34 -5.13
C MET A 86 2.82 -19.62 -5.06
N GLY A 87 2.93 -20.50 -6.07
CA GLY A 87 2.22 -21.78 -6.10
C GLY A 87 2.54 -22.64 -4.88
N GLY A 88 3.84 -22.77 -4.54
CA GLY A 88 4.28 -23.52 -3.37
C GLY A 88 3.77 -22.94 -2.05
N ARG A 89 3.78 -21.61 -1.89
CA ARG A 89 3.32 -20.94 -0.66
C ARG A 89 1.81 -21.03 -0.47
N ILE A 90 1.02 -20.93 -1.54
CA ILE A 90 -0.45 -21.07 -1.49
C ILE A 90 -0.84 -22.48 -1.08
N GLN A 91 -0.11 -23.50 -1.54
CA GLN A 91 -0.38 -24.91 -1.20
C GLN A 91 0.06 -25.27 0.23
N ASN A 92 0.99 -24.51 0.81
CA ASN A 92 1.57 -24.76 2.13
C ASN A 92 1.43 -23.51 3.02
N PRO A 93 0.20 -23.09 3.36
CA PRO A 93 -0.02 -21.89 4.15
C PRO A 93 0.52 -22.06 5.57
N ILE A 94 1.10 -20.99 6.10
CA ILE A 94 1.51 -20.89 7.50
C ILE A 94 0.42 -20.11 8.22
N ALA A 95 -0.12 -20.67 9.30
CA ALA A 95 -1.13 -20.00 10.11
C ALA A 95 -0.55 -18.72 10.74
N ALA A 96 -1.35 -17.65 10.76
CA ALA A 96 -0.96 -16.42 11.44
C ALA A 96 -0.85 -16.66 12.96
N GLU A 97 0.15 -16.04 13.58
CA GLU A 97 0.33 -16.09 15.03
C GLU A 97 -0.38 -14.90 15.70
N LEU A 98 -1.14 -15.19 16.76
CA LEU A 98 -1.69 -14.14 17.63
C LEU A 98 -0.59 -13.67 18.57
N THR A 99 -0.37 -12.36 18.62
CA THR A 99 0.58 -11.74 19.55
C THR A 99 -0.10 -10.68 20.42
N SER A 100 0.39 -10.54 21.64
CA SER A 100 0.08 -9.43 22.56
C SER A 100 1.15 -8.33 22.56
N ASP A 101 2.17 -8.45 21.70
CA ASP A 101 3.23 -7.46 21.55
C ASP A 101 2.68 -6.12 21.05
N ALA A 102 3.51 -5.08 21.16
CA ALA A 102 3.19 -3.77 20.60
C ALA A 102 2.89 -3.89 19.10
N ALA A 103 1.68 -3.49 18.70
CA ALA A 103 1.24 -3.49 17.32
C ALA A 103 1.24 -2.03 16.81
N PRO A 104 2.17 -1.62 15.91
CA PRO A 104 2.28 -0.23 15.45
C PRO A 104 1.00 0.34 14.82
N VAL A 105 0.11 -0.54 14.34
CA VAL A 105 -1.21 -0.15 13.83
C VAL A 105 -2.14 0.39 14.91
N LYS A 106 -1.81 0.23 16.20
CA LYS A 106 -2.57 0.71 17.36
C LYS A 106 -1.97 1.97 18.01
N ASP A 107 -0.94 2.58 17.42
CA ASP A 107 -0.31 3.79 17.97
C ASP A 107 -1.27 4.99 18.00
N ILE A 108 -2.23 5.04 17.07
CA ILE A 108 -3.28 6.07 17.00
C ILE A 108 -4.63 5.37 16.91
N ILE A 109 -5.51 5.62 17.88
CA ILE A 109 -6.86 5.03 17.95
C ILE A 109 -7.88 6.18 17.95
N LYS A 110 -8.80 6.15 16.98
CA LYS A 110 -9.97 7.02 16.90
C LYS A 110 -11.22 6.16 16.84
N THR A 111 -12.25 6.52 17.60
CA THR A 111 -13.50 5.74 17.69
C THR A 111 -14.71 6.67 17.78
N GLY A 112 -15.87 6.23 17.29
CA GLY A 112 -17.11 7.01 17.37
C GLY A 112 -16.98 8.35 16.65
N ASP A 113 -17.33 9.43 17.35
CA ASP A 113 -17.36 10.79 16.80
C ASP A 113 -15.97 11.38 16.51
N ASP A 114 -14.88 10.73 16.97
CA ASP A 114 -13.50 11.15 16.65
C ASP A 114 -13.06 10.77 15.23
N ILE A 115 -13.88 9.99 14.51
CA ILE A 115 -13.60 9.50 13.16
C ILE A 115 -14.09 10.51 12.13
N ASP A 116 -13.16 11.05 11.33
CA ASP A 116 -13.46 11.75 10.09
C ASP A 116 -12.79 11.00 8.91
N LEU A 117 -13.58 10.57 7.92
CA LEU A 117 -13.05 9.89 6.73
C LEU A 117 -12.22 10.82 5.85
N TYR A 118 -12.40 12.14 5.99
CA TYR A 118 -11.62 13.15 5.29
C TYR A 118 -10.27 13.45 5.95
N ASP A 119 -9.95 12.84 7.10
CA ASP A 119 -8.59 12.91 7.66
C ASP A 119 -7.57 12.18 6.77
N PHE A 120 -8.02 11.15 6.04
CA PHE A 120 -7.19 10.32 5.18
C PHE A 120 -7.06 10.92 3.78
N PRO A 121 -5.89 10.81 3.13
CA PRO A 121 -5.67 11.29 1.76
C PRO A 121 -6.33 10.37 0.72
N THR A 122 -7.63 10.13 0.86
CA THR A 122 -8.43 9.39 -0.12
C THR A 122 -8.50 10.21 -1.41
N MET A 123 -8.32 9.52 -2.53
CA MET A 123 -8.11 10.17 -3.82
C MET A 123 -9.33 10.09 -4.72
N MET A 124 -9.46 11.08 -5.58
CA MET A 124 -10.23 10.95 -6.82
C MET A 124 -9.30 10.25 -7.82
N THR A 125 -9.66 9.06 -8.28
CA THR A 125 -8.82 8.28 -9.20
C THR A 125 -9.04 8.73 -10.64
N SER A 126 -10.27 9.14 -10.97
CA SER A 126 -10.66 9.67 -12.27
C SER A 126 -11.58 10.87 -12.11
N GLU A 127 -11.57 11.77 -13.10
CA GLU A 127 -12.35 13.02 -13.08
C GLU A 127 -13.87 12.82 -12.92
N LYS A 128 -14.37 11.63 -13.31
CA LYS A 128 -15.79 11.26 -13.27
C LYS A 128 -16.15 10.33 -12.12
N ASP A 129 -15.23 10.12 -11.17
CA ASP A 129 -15.52 9.32 -9.99
C ASP A 129 -16.67 9.94 -9.17
N GLY A 130 -17.51 9.09 -8.59
CA GLY A 130 -18.62 9.52 -7.73
C GLY A 130 -18.18 10.03 -6.35
N GLY A 131 -16.89 9.90 -6.01
CA GLY A 131 -16.32 10.29 -4.73
C GLY A 131 -14.90 9.77 -4.55
N ARG A 132 -14.33 10.03 -3.37
CA ARG A 132 -12.97 9.59 -3.02
C ARG A 132 -12.95 8.09 -2.71
N TYR A 133 -11.89 7.39 -3.11
CA TYR A 133 -11.78 5.94 -2.94
C TYR A 133 -10.63 5.53 -2.02
N PHE A 134 -10.86 4.46 -1.26
CA PHE A 134 -9.83 3.61 -0.67
C PHE A 134 -9.59 2.41 -1.59
N ALA A 135 -8.62 2.51 -2.50
CA ALA A 135 -8.39 1.50 -3.54
C ALA A 135 -7.63 0.24 -3.05
N SER A 136 -7.01 0.28 -1.87
CA SER A 136 -6.14 -0.79 -1.36
C SER A 136 -6.50 -1.24 0.06
N GLY A 137 -7.78 -1.22 0.40
CA GLY A 137 -8.29 -1.71 1.67
C GLY A 137 -8.38 -3.25 1.70
N ILE A 138 -7.89 -3.87 2.77
CA ILE A 138 -8.08 -5.31 3.04
C ILE A 138 -9.10 -5.45 4.15
N ALA A 139 -10.25 -6.05 3.85
CA ALA A 139 -11.26 -6.40 4.84
C ALA A 139 -11.00 -7.82 5.37
N VAL A 140 -10.95 -7.95 6.70
CA VAL A 140 -10.93 -9.26 7.37
C VAL A 140 -12.30 -9.50 7.97
N ILE A 141 -13.01 -10.48 7.43
CA ILE A 141 -14.40 -10.79 7.79
C ILE A 141 -14.42 -12.24 8.24
N LYS A 142 -15.10 -12.50 9.37
CA LYS A 142 -15.39 -13.85 9.84
C LYS A 142 -16.80 -14.23 9.43
N ASP A 143 -17.00 -15.49 9.10
CA ASP A 143 -18.34 -16.00 8.88
C ASP A 143 -19.12 -15.91 10.21
N PRO A 144 -20.33 -15.35 10.22
CA PRO A 144 -21.10 -15.20 11.47
C PRO A 144 -21.50 -16.55 12.09
N ASP A 145 -21.65 -17.60 11.30
CA ASP A 145 -22.04 -18.93 11.74
C ASP A 145 -20.82 -19.82 12.04
N THR A 146 -19.75 -19.71 11.24
CA THR A 146 -18.60 -20.63 11.34
C THR A 146 -17.29 -20.01 11.83
N GLY A 147 -17.20 -18.67 11.93
CA GLY A 147 -16.00 -17.94 12.35
C GLY A 147 -15.00 -17.66 11.25
#